data_AF-A0A379LK07-F1
#
_entry.id   AF-A0A379LK07-F1
#
_cell.length_a   1.000
_cell.length_b   1.000
_cell.length_c   1.000
_cell.angle_alpha   90.00
_cell.angle_beta   90.00
_cell.angle_gamma   90.00
#
_symmetry.space_group_name_H-M   'P 1'
#
loop_
_entity.id
_entity.type
_entity.pdbx_description
1 polymer ?
#
loop_
_entity_poly.entity_id
_entity_poly.type
_entity_poly.pdbx_seq_one_letter_code
_entity_poly.pdbx_strand_id
1 'polypeptide(L)'
;MFTIDDLNYDYVPVNPDDLYFFYDWRFKITIGNRQSQIIEGCFSTFYADGIFLEAIVNVLLKYEEAGVEGCWWYYPDLESAYPEDVFEGVCFELGFDDPANRIYVTEQENFQYTKLACQRFVEIHPEHKRLITIILDNWMPLNSI
;
A
#
# COMPACT_ATOMS: atom_id res chain seq x y z
N MET A 1 13.18 -22.95 -9.79
CA MET A 1 12.31 -21.84 -10.20
C MET A 1 11.96 -21.14 -8.89
N PHE A 2 12.44 -19.91 -8.68
CA PHE A 2 12.12 -19.14 -7.46
C PHE A 2 10.67 -18.66 -7.60
N THR A 3 9.78 -18.99 -6.66
CA THR A 3 8.43 -18.42 -6.62
C THR A 3 8.41 -17.18 -5.74
N ILE A 4 7.37 -16.35 -5.87
CA ILE A 4 7.24 -15.14 -5.06
C ILE A 4 7.13 -15.49 -3.57
N ASP A 5 6.53 -16.65 -3.26
CA ASP A 5 6.35 -17.18 -1.91
C ASP A 5 7.66 -17.59 -1.22
N ASP A 6 8.76 -17.76 -1.98
CA ASP A 6 10.07 -18.08 -1.44
C ASP A 6 10.86 -16.83 -0.99
N LEU A 7 10.30 -15.63 -1.18
CA LEU A 7 10.97 -14.36 -0.91
C LEU A 7 10.86 -13.99 0.57
N ASN A 8 11.97 -13.53 1.14
CA ASN A 8 11.97 -12.99 2.50
C ASN A 8 11.46 -11.54 2.49
N TYR A 9 10.31 -11.31 3.13
CA TYR A 9 9.69 -9.99 3.27
C TYR A 9 10.06 -9.29 4.57
N ASP A 10 10.87 -9.91 5.43
CA ASP A 10 11.23 -9.34 6.72
C ASP A 10 12.12 -8.10 6.54
N TYR A 11 11.80 -7.07 7.31
CA TYR A 11 12.65 -5.90 7.52
C TYR A 11 12.36 -5.32 8.92
N VAL A 12 13.28 -4.49 9.43
CA VAL A 12 13.07 -3.79 10.71
C VAL A 12 12.79 -2.33 10.39
N PRO A 13 11.60 -1.79 10.74
CA PRO A 13 11.31 -0.38 10.51
C PRO A 13 12.27 0.51 11.30
N VAL A 14 12.83 1.50 10.62
CA VAL A 14 13.54 2.62 11.26
C VAL A 14 12.50 3.59 11.81
N ASN A 15 12.60 3.92 13.10
CA ASN A 15 11.68 4.81 13.82
C ASN A 15 10.19 4.42 13.70
N PRO A 16 9.80 3.20 14.12
CA PRO A 16 8.41 2.73 13.98
C PRO A 16 7.39 3.61 14.74
N ASP A 17 7.81 4.26 15.83
CA ASP A 17 6.93 5.15 16.61
C ASP A 17 6.62 6.49 15.91
N ASP A 18 7.34 6.82 14.82
CA ASP A 18 7.12 8.04 14.03
C ASP A 18 6.47 7.70 12.69
N LEU A 19 5.14 7.72 12.66
CA LEU A 19 4.33 7.54 11.44
C LEU A 19 4.57 8.60 10.35
N TYR A 20 5.40 9.62 10.62
CA TYR A 20 5.79 10.64 9.64
C TYR A 20 7.22 10.46 9.12
N PHE A 21 7.95 9.44 9.58
CA PHE A 21 9.32 9.16 9.14
C PHE A 21 9.38 8.65 7.70
N PHE A 22 8.49 7.72 7.34
CA PHE A 22 8.46 7.14 6.00
C PHE A 22 8.01 8.18 4.96
N TYR A 23 6.86 8.80 5.22
CA TYR A 23 6.40 10.03 4.56
C TYR A 23 5.91 11.06 5.57
N ASP A 24 6.27 12.34 5.38
CA ASP A 24 5.65 13.42 6.14
C ASP A 24 4.28 13.81 5.53
N TRP A 25 3.29 12.96 5.74
CA TRP A 25 1.95 13.15 5.19
C TRP A 25 1.15 14.28 5.89
N ARG A 26 1.66 14.89 6.97
CA ARG A 26 1.09 16.12 7.56
C ARG A 26 1.19 17.29 6.60
N PHE A 27 2.26 17.34 5.81
CA PHE A 27 2.42 18.39 4.80
C PHE A 27 1.29 18.34 3.76
N LYS A 28 0.74 17.15 3.48
CA LYS A 28 -0.38 16.97 2.56
C LYS A 28 -1.68 17.59 3.07
N ILE A 29 -1.87 17.59 4.40
CA ILE A 29 -2.97 18.31 5.05
C ILE A 29 -2.85 19.81 4.74
N THR A 30 -1.65 20.36 4.92
CA THR A 30 -1.38 21.79 4.71
C THR A 30 -1.67 22.25 3.28
N ILE A 31 -1.38 21.41 2.28
CA ILE A 31 -1.62 21.72 0.87
C ILE A 31 -2.98 21.22 0.35
N GLY A 32 -3.81 20.64 1.20
CA GLY A 32 -5.14 20.15 0.84
C GLY A 32 -5.16 18.94 -0.09
N ASN A 33 -4.09 18.13 -0.14
CA ASN A 33 -4.02 16.92 -0.96
C ASN A 33 -4.42 15.68 -0.15
N ARG A 34 -5.74 15.47 -0.01
CA ARG A 34 -6.32 14.39 0.79
C ARG A 34 -5.99 12.98 0.26
N GLN A 35 -5.97 12.80 -1.05
CA GLN A 35 -5.61 11.52 -1.69
C GLN A 35 -4.18 11.10 -1.32
N SER A 36 -3.20 11.98 -1.53
CA SER A 36 -1.82 11.69 -1.11
C SER A 36 -1.70 11.57 0.41
N GLN A 37 -2.47 12.35 1.19
CA GLN A 37 -2.44 12.24 2.65
C GLN A 37 -2.80 10.82 3.12
N ILE A 38 -3.91 10.26 2.64
CA ILE A 38 -4.38 8.93 3.05
C ILE A 38 -3.41 7.87 2.53
N ILE A 39 -3.08 7.88 1.24
CA ILE A 39 -2.22 6.85 0.64
C ILE A 39 -0.82 6.82 1.28
N GLU A 40 -0.19 7.98 1.45
CA GLU A 40 1.14 8.06 2.09
C GLU A 40 1.06 7.72 3.58
N GLY A 41 -0.05 8.03 4.25
CA GLY A 41 -0.31 7.62 5.63
C GLY A 41 -0.48 6.10 5.76
N CYS A 42 -1.18 5.45 4.82
CA CYS A 42 -1.29 3.99 4.79
C CYS A 42 0.09 3.34 4.64
N PHE A 43 0.89 3.76 3.65
CA PHE A 43 2.23 3.20 3.47
C PHE A 43 3.15 3.46 4.66
N SER A 44 3.03 4.63 5.31
CA SER A 44 3.80 4.92 6.52
C SER A 44 3.39 4.02 7.70
N THR A 45 2.10 3.69 7.80
CA THR A 45 1.56 2.78 8.81
C THR A 45 2.03 1.35 8.56
N PHE A 46 1.89 0.83 7.33
CA PHE A 46 2.40 -0.49 6.96
C PHE A 46 3.92 -0.59 7.14
N TYR A 47 4.65 0.49 6.82
CA TYR A 47 6.08 0.55 7.07
C TYR A 47 6.40 0.40 8.55
N ALA A 48 5.77 1.20 9.40
CA ALA A 48 6.00 1.21 10.84
C ALA A 48 5.62 -0.12 11.51
N ASP A 49 4.57 -0.78 11.04
CA ASP A 49 4.10 -2.07 11.58
C ASP A 49 4.93 -3.27 11.09
N GLY A 50 5.82 -3.07 10.11
CA GLY A 50 6.69 -4.12 9.59
C GLY A 50 6.08 -4.97 8.47
N ILE A 51 4.88 -4.63 7.98
CA ILE A 51 4.15 -5.42 6.97
C ILE A 51 4.25 -4.85 5.55
N PHE A 52 5.00 -3.77 5.31
CA PHE A 52 5.01 -3.05 4.02
C PHE A 52 5.28 -3.94 2.81
N LEU A 53 6.29 -4.82 2.88
CA LEU A 53 6.64 -5.72 1.78
C LEU A 53 5.57 -6.79 1.56
N GLU A 54 5.02 -7.36 2.63
CA GLU A 54 3.92 -8.31 2.57
C GLU A 54 2.66 -7.67 1.96
N ALA A 55 2.31 -6.46 2.41
CA ALA A 55 1.16 -5.71 1.92
C ALA A 55 1.24 -5.45 0.42
N ILE A 56 2.41 -5.07 -0.09
CA ILE A 56 2.61 -4.88 -1.53
C ILE A 56 2.41 -6.18 -2.29
N VAL A 57 2.94 -7.30 -1.79
CA VAL A 57 2.78 -8.59 -2.48
C VAL A 57 1.30 -9.01 -2.49
N ASN A 58 0.61 -8.93 -1.35
CA ASN A 58 -0.79 -9.32 -1.25
C ASN A 58 -1.66 -8.48 -2.18
N VAL A 59 -1.49 -7.16 -2.17
CA VAL A 59 -2.35 -6.29 -2.98
C VAL A 59 -1.92 -6.27 -4.45
N LEU A 60 -0.64 -6.04 -4.77
CA LEU A 60 -0.23 -5.90 -6.17
C LEU A 60 -0.19 -7.23 -6.94
N LEU A 61 0.18 -8.34 -6.29
CA LEU A 61 0.48 -9.58 -7.00
C LEU A 61 -0.56 -10.67 -6.79
N LYS A 62 -1.28 -10.62 -5.66
CA LYS A 62 -2.37 -11.56 -5.35
C LYS A 62 -3.76 -10.94 -5.49
N TYR A 63 -3.86 -9.61 -5.62
CA TYR A 63 -5.13 -8.88 -5.68
C TYR A 63 -6.01 -9.10 -4.44
N GLU A 64 -5.35 -9.34 -3.30
CA GLU A 64 -5.97 -9.52 -1.99
C GLU A 64 -5.96 -8.19 -1.22
N GLU A 65 -6.42 -8.23 0.03
CA GLU A 65 -6.33 -7.11 0.96
C GLU A 65 -5.03 -7.15 1.78
N ALA A 66 -4.64 -5.98 2.28
CA ALA A 66 -3.65 -5.84 3.33
C ALA A 66 -4.11 -4.78 4.33
N GLY A 67 -3.88 -5.03 5.61
CA GLY A 67 -4.29 -4.08 6.63
C GLY A 67 -3.75 -4.37 8.02
N VAL A 68 -3.79 -3.31 8.82
CA VAL A 68 -3.60 -3.32 10.27
C VAL A 68 -4.74 -2.51 10.87
N GLU A 69 -4.90 -2.54 12.19
CA GLU A 69 -5.99 -1.82 12.84
C GLU A 69 -6.00 -0.33 12.43
N GLY A 70 -7.10 0.13 11.84
CA GLY A 70 -7.28 1.51 11.36
C GLY A 70 -6.57 1.87 10.06
N CYS A 71 -6.03 0.90 9.30
CA CYS A 71 -5.38 1.15 8.02
C CYS A 71 -5.52 -0.03 7.06
N TRP A 72 -6.17 0.18 5.91
CA TRP A 72 -6.48 -0.88 4.94
C TRP A 72 -6.14 -0.48 3.51
N TRP A 73 -5.78 -1.47 2.69
CA TRP A 73 -5.50 -1.34 1.26
C TRP A 73 -6.00 -2.59 0.54
N TYR A 74 -6.99 -2.45 -0.34
CA TYR A 74 -7.74 -3.61 -0.85
C TYR A 74 -8.42 -3.36 -2.20
N TYR A 75 -8.59 -4.46 -2.95
CA TYR A 75 -9.46 -4.52 -4.14
C TYR A 75 -10.94 -4.69 -3.74
N PRO A 76 -11.89 -4.31 -4.61
CA PRO A 76 -13.31 -4.47 -4.35
C PRO A 76 -13.71 -5.95 -4.27
N ASP A 77 -14.71 -6.24 -3.44
CA ASP A 77 -15.45 -7.50 -3.51
C ASP A 77 -16.74 -7.26 -4.31
N LEU A 78 -16.70 -7.61 -5.60
CA LEU A 78 -17.83 -7.42 -6.51
C LEU A 78 -19.03 -8.32 -6.20
N GLU A 79 -18.86 -9.34 -5.35
CA GLU A 79 -19.92 -10.24 -4.89
C GLU A 79 -20.40 -9.88 -3.47
N SER A 80 -19.86 -8.82 -2.85
CA SER A 80 -20.21 -8.42 -1.49
C SER A 80 -21.69 -8.09 -1.35
N ALA A 81 -22.26 -8.49 -0.21
CA ALA A 81 -23.60 -8.07 0.20
C ALA A 81 -23.64 -6.60 0.65
N TYR A 82 -22.49 -5.97 0.87
CA TYR A 82 -22.33 -4.59 1.29
C TYR A 82 -21.99 -3.70 0.09
N PRO A 83 -22.87 -2.75 -0.29
CA PRO A 83 -22.64 -1.90 -1.47
C PRO A 83 -21.34 -1.08 -1.42
N GLU A 84 -20.84 -0.76 -0.24
CA GLU A 84 -19.60 -0.02 -0.03
C GLU A 84 -18.33 -0.79 -0.43
N ASP A 85 -18.40 -2.12 -0.54
CA ASP A 85 -17.30 -2.98 -0.97
C ASP A 85 -17.31 -3.20 -2.50
N VAL A 86 -18.41 -2.81 -3.16
CA VAL A 86 -18.58 -2.94 -4.62
C VAL A 86 -18.19 -1.63 -5.30
N PHE A 87 -16.92 -1.52 -5.70
CA PHE A 87 -16.37 -0.34 -6.38
C PHE A 87 -15.42 -0.72 -7.53
N GLU A 88 -14.88 0.28 -8.24
CA GLU A 88 -13.86 0.11 -9.28
C GLU A 88 -12.49 0.55 -8.77
N GLY A 89 -11.43 -0.19 -9.15
CA GLY A 89 -10.06 0.15 -8.83
C GLY A 89 -9.62 -0.42 -7.49
N VAL A 90 -9.00 0.40 -6.65
CA VAL A 90 -8.38 -0.01 -5.37
C VAL A 90 -8.71 1.03 -4.31
N CYS A 91 -9.03 0.57 -3.09
CA CYS A 91 -9.33 1.42 -1.95
C CYS A 91 -8.13 1.50 -1.00
N PHE A 92 -7.86 2.70 -0.50
CA PHE A 92 -7.02 2.96 0.67
C PHE A 92 -7.88 3.58 1.76
N GLU A 93 -7.80 3.05 2.97
CA GLU A 93 -8.50 3.55 4.15
C GLU A 93 -7.52 3.85 5.29
N LEU A 94 -7.64 5.03 5.90
CA LEU A 94 -6.80 5.45 7.03
C LEU A 94 -7.62 6.14 8.11
N GLY A 95 -7.80 5.47 9.25
CA GLY A 95 -8.65 5.90 10.37
C GLY A 95 -9.78 4.91 10.64
N PHE A 96 -10.80 5.36 11.38
CA PHE A 96 -11.95 4.54 11.79
C PHE A 96 -13.25 5.25 11.42
N ASP A 97 -14.24 4.47 10.99
CA ASP A 97 -15.67 4.82 10.94
C ASP A 97 -16.03 6.16 10.27
N ASP A 98 -15.24 6.63 9.29
CA ASP A 98 -15.55 7.82 8.50
C ASP A 98 -15.30 7.54 7.00
N PRO A 99 -16.34 7.59 6.15
CA PRO A 99 -16.18 7.44 4.70
C PRO A 99 -15.18 8.42 4.07
N ALA A 100 -14.94 9.59 4.69
CA ALA A 100 -13.94 10.55 4.24
C ALA A 100 -12.48 10.09 4.46
N ASN A 101 -12.28 8.95 5.14
CA ASN A 101 -11.00 8.28 5.30
C ASN A 101 -10.71 7.26 4.19
N ARG A 102 -11.64 7.05 3.25
CA ARG A 102 -11.47 6.15 2.10
C ARG A 102 -11.10 6.93 0.84
N ILE A 103 -10.14 6.41 0.10
CA ILE A 103 -9.69 6.92 -1.19
C ILE A 103 -9.70 5.79 -2.19
N TYR A 104 -10.50 5.96 -3.23
CA TYR A 104 -10.58 5.04 -4.36
C TYR A 104 -9.69 5.58 -5.47
N VAL A 105 -8.82 4.74 -6.00
CA VAL A 105 -7.92 5.07 -7.10
C VAL A 105 -8.00 4.02 -8.19
N THR A 106 -7.63 4.40 -9.41
CA THR A 106 -7.41 3.42 -10.47
C THR A 106 -6.25 2.48 -10.12
N GLU A 107 -6.23 1.29 -10.71
CA GLU A 107 -5.09 0.36 -10.54
C GLU A 107 -3.75 0.97 -10.99
N GLN A 108 -3.79 1.82 -12.03
CA GLN A 108 -2.60 2.51 -12.52
C GLN A 108 -2.08 3.53 -11.49
N GLU A 109 -2.97 4.30 -10.85
CA GLU A 109 -2.60 5.21 -9.77
C GLU A 109 -2.07 4.43 -8.55
N ASN A 110 -2.74 3.35 -8.16
CA ASN A 110 -2.29 2.43 -7.12
C ASN A 110 -0.85 1.97 -7.37
N PHE A 111 -0.55 1.52 -8.60
CA PHE A 111 0.80 1.12 -8.98
C PHE A 111 1.80 2.28 -8.95
N GLN A 112 1.44 3.49 -9.40
CA GLN A 112 2.34 4.64 -9.34
C GLN A 112 2.68 5.03 -7.90
N TYR A 113 1.68 5.09 -7.02
CA TYR A 113 1.89 5.37 -5.60
C TYR A 113 2.74 4.29 -4.94
N THR A 114 2.46 3.02 -5.21
CA THR A 114 3.25 1.90 -4.70
C THR A 114 4.69 1.97 -5.18
N LYS A 115 4.94 2.30 -6.45
CA LYS A 115 6.28 2.46 -6.99
C LYS A 115 7.07 3.56 -6.27
N LEU A 116 6.45 4.69 -5.95
CA LEU A 116 7.09 5.76 -5.18
C LEU A 116 7.40 5.31 -3.74
N ALA A 117 6.48 4.57 -3.11
CA ALA A 117 6.69 4.01 -1.78
C ALA A 117 7.83 2.98 -1.78
N CYS A 118 7.90 2.12 -2.78
CA CYS A 118 9.00 1.19 -3.00
C CYS A 118 10.34 1.90 -3.19
N GLN A 119 10.38 3.02 -3.92
CA GLN A 119 11.60 3.83 -4.05
C GLN A 119 12.05 4.36 -2.68
N ARG A 120 11.12 4.93 -1.92
CA ARG A 120 11.38 5.42 -0.56
C ARG A 120 11.87 4.30 0.37
N PHE A 121 11.26 3.12 0.30
CA PHE A 121 11.69 1.95 1.06
C PHE A 121 13.13 1.56 0.74
N VAL A 122 13.51 1.51 -0.55
CA VAL A 122 14.87 1.17 -0.98
C VAL A 122 15.91 2.22 -0.58
N GLU A 123 15.53 3.49 -0.46
CA GLU A 123 16.41 4.52 0.10
C GLU A 123 16.78 4.23 1.56
N ILE A 124 15.88 3.61 2.32
CA ILE A 124 16.05 3.29 3.74
C ILE A 124 16.70 1.89 3.91
N HIS A 125 16.25 0.92 3.11
CA HIS A 125 16.63 -0.51 3.14
C HIS A 125 17.20 -0.95 1.77
N PRO A 126 18.42 -0.50 1.42
CA PRO A 126 18.99 -0.75 0.08
C PRO A 126 19.21 -2.23 -0.23
N GLU A 127 19.30 -3.10 0.78
CA GLU A 127 19.45 -4.55 0.65
C GLU A 127 18.23 -5.22 0.00
N HIS A 128 17.04 -4.64 0.12
CA HIS A 128 15.81 -5.17 -0.49
C HIS A 128 15.59 -4.69 -1.93
N LYS A 129 16.53 -3.92 -2.52
CA LYS A 129 16.37 -3.38 -3.88
C LYS A 129 16.01 -4.44 -4.92
N ARG A 130 16.66 -5.61 -4.87
CA ARG A 130 16.39 -6.71 -5.81
C ARG A 130 14.99 -7.28 -5.64
N LEU A 131 14.53 -7.44 -4.40
CA LEU A 131 13.19 -7.91 -4.08
C LEU A 131 12.14 -6.96 -4.66
N ILE A 132 12.29 -5.66 -4.39
CA ILE A 132 11.40 -4.62 -4.91
C ILE A 132 11.36 -4.62 -6.45
N THR A 133 12.49 -4.77 -7.13
CA THR A 133 12.50 -4.90 -8.60
C THR A 133 11.68 -6.09 -9.06
N ILE A 134 11.85 -7.26 -8.44
CA ILE A 134 11.06 -8.46 -8.79
C ILE A 134 9.57 -8.21 -8.59
N ILE A 135 9.17 -7.63 -7.46
CA ILE A 135 7.76 -7.33 -7.16
C ILE A 135 7.18 -6.40 -8.23
N LEU A 136 7.84 -5.27 -8.53
CA LEU A 136 7.33 -4.29 -9.48
C LEU A 136 7.30 -4.79 -10.92
N ASP A 137 8.27 -5.61 -11.34
CA ASP A 137 8.33 -6.17 -12.69
C ASP A 137 7.28 -7.26 -12.95
N ASN A 138 6.70 -7.86 -11.89
CA ASN A 138 5.66 -8.87 -11.99
C ASN A 138 4.24 -8.33 -11.78
N TRP A 139 4.08 -7.02 -11.54
CA TRP A 139 2.76 -6.42 -11.46
C TRP A 139 2.08 -6.38 -12.83
N MET A 140 0.80 -6.72 -12.85
CA MET A 140 -0.12 -6.46 -13.95
C MET A 140 -1.41 -5.85 -13.38
N PRO A 141 -2.18 -5.09 -14.17
CA PRO A 141 -3.52 -4.75 -13.75
C PRO A 141 -4.44 -6.00 -13.79
N LEU A 142 -5.39 -6.10 -12.86
CA LEU A 142 -6.27 -7.25 -12.65
C LEU A 142 -7.02 -7.64 -13.93
N ASN A 143 -7.47 -6.64 -14.69
CA ASN A 143 -8.20 -6.85 -15.94
C ASN A 143 -7.31 -7.24 -17.15
N SER A 144 -6.01 -7.46 -16.95
CA SER A 144 -5.07 -7.93 -17.98
C SER A 144 -4.62 -9.38 -17.81
N ILE A 145 -5.17 -10.11 -16.82
CA ILE A 145 -4.92 -11.54 -16.57
C ILE A 145 -5.92 -12.41 -17.33
#